data_AF-A0A0N0U8U2-F1
#
_entry.id   AF-A0A0N0U8U2-F1
#
_cell.length_a   1.000
_cell.length_b   1.000
_cell.length_c   1.000
_cell.angle_alpha   90.00
_cell.angle_beta   90.00
_cell.angle_gamma   90.00
#
_symmetry.space_group_name_H-M   'P 1'
#
loop_
_entity.id
_entity.type
_entity.pdbx_description
1 polymer ?
#
loop_
_entity_poly.entity_id
_entity_poly.type
_entity_poly.pdbx_seq_one_letter_code
_entity_poly.pdbx_strand_id
1 'polypeptide(L)'
;MSDTTDDRDPEELLEQSKEQKRHRSQPQQDTESEEPSLEEYIADIYEELDAGEVPTNLTMRDQNLAALIRGLDEANQLDAVGADVREYLDRDGVDSESRGSVLGLLVRAGLAEVRPDLIEAGEAGYETYTERQETQF
;
A
#
# COMPACT_ATOMS: atom_id res chain seq x y z
N MET A 1 57.89 26.66 31.45
CA MET A 1 56.57 26.54 30.79
C MET A 1 56.42 25.07 30.46
N SER A 2 55.80 24.30 31.36
CA SER A 2 55.63 22.84 31.18
C SER A 2 54.24 22.61 30.61
N ASP A 3 54.22 22.15 29.37
CA ASP A 3 53.05 21.66 28.65
C ASP A 3 52.66 20.30 29.27
N THR A 4 51.48 20.22 29.90
CA THR A 4 50.96 18.97 30.48
C THR A 4 49.79 18.52 29.61
N THR A 5 50.07 17.53 28.79
CA THR A 5 49.13 16.81 27.93
C THR A 5 48.19 15.98 28.81
N ASP A 6 46.90 16.23 28.64
CA ASP A 6 45.77 15.52 29.24
C ASP A 6 45.67 14.13 28.59
N ASP A 7 46.44 13.17 29.09
CA ASP A 7 46.39 11.76 28.68
C ASP A 7 45.22 11.09 29.42
N ARG A 8 44.01 11.31 28.92
CA ARG A 8 42.82 10.60 29.39
C ARG A 8 42.75 9.25 28.68
N ASP A 9 42.98 8.20 29.46
CA ASP A 9 43.00 6.81 29.01
C ASP A 9 41.64 6.42 28.37
N PRO A 10 41.60 6.09 27.07
CA PRO A 10 40.36 5.75 26.37
C PRO A 10 39.72 4.44 26.87
N GLU A 11 40.46 3.58 27.58
CA GLU A 11 39.91 2.35 28.14
C GLU A 11 38.99 2.63 29.34
N GLU A 12 39.28 3.65 30.14
CA GLU A 12 38.46 4.07 31.29
C GLU A 12 37.09 4.64 30.86
N LEU A 13 37.05 5.34 29.72
CA LEU A 13 35.81 5.88 29.13
C LEU A 13 34.92 4.78 28.53
N LEU A 14 35.52 3.70 28.03
CA LEU A 14 34.80 2.54 27.50
C LEU A 14 34.15 1.72 28.63
N GLU A 15 34.81 1.64 29.78
CA GLU A 15 34.30 0.91 30.95
C GLU A 15 33.11 1.65 31.59
N GLN A 16 33.19 2.99 31.72
CA GLN A 16 32.05 3.81 32.17
C GLN A 16 30.83 3.73 31.23
N SER A 17 31.06 3.58 29.92
CA SER A 17 29.97 3.43 28.94
C SER A 17 29.25 2.08 29.04
N LYS A 18 29.92 1.04 29.53
CA LYS A 18 29.32 -0.29 29.74
C LYS A 18 28.43 -0.35 31.00
N GLU A 19 28.67 0.52 31.97
CA GLU A 19 27.88 0.64 33.20
C GLU A 19 26.65 1.56 33.06
N GLN A 20 26.61 2.41 32.02
CA GLN A 20 25.41 3.18 31.70
C GLN A 20 24.31 2.32 31.07
N LYS A 21 23.54 1.73 31.99
CA LYS A 21 22.10 1.48 31.87
C LYS A 21 21.69 0.58 30.71
N ARG A 22 21.81 -0.71 31.03
CA ARG A 22 20.76 -1.70 30.77
C ARG A 22 19.37 -1.13 31.06
N HIS A 23 18.74 -0.50 30.08
CA HIS A 23 17.30 -0.49 30.01
C HIS A 23 16.90 -1.88 29.51
N ARG A 24 16.66 -2.79 30.46
CA ARG A 24 15.71 -3.89 30.24
C ARG A 24 14.38 -3.21 29.98
N SER A 25 14.08 -2.89 28.72
CA SER A 25 12.70 -2.87 28.28
C SER A 25 12.15 -4.25 28.66
N GLN A 26 11.22 -4.27 29.60
CA GLN A 26 10.30 -5.40 29.67
C GLN A 26 9.71 -5.50 28.25
N PRO A 27 9.63 -6.69 27.64
CA PRO A 27 8.74 -6.86 26.51
C PRO A 27 7.41 -6.31 27.00
N GLN A 28 6.89 -5.28 26.32
CA GLN A 28 5.47 -4.98 26.42
C GLN A 28 4.81 -6.35 26.28
N GLN A 29 4.04 -6.76 27.28
CA GLN A 29 3.15 -7.89 27.07
C GLN A 29 2.37 -7.50 25.83
N ASP A 30 2.58 -8.23 24.74
CA ASP A 30 1.68 -8.25 23.62
C ASP A 30 0.33 -8.63 24.24
N THR A 31 -0.45 -7.64 24.68
CA THR A 31 -1.88 -7.70 24.45
C THR A 31 -1.95 -8.08 23.00
N GLU A 32 -2.44 -9.31 22.74
CA GLU A 32 -2.93 -9.76 21.45
C GLU A 32 -3.85 -8.64 20.94
N SER A 33 -3.25 -7.62 20.35
CA SER A 33 -3.91 -6.64 19.55
C SER A 33 -4.02 -7.45 18.28
N GLU A 34 -5.15 -8.14 18.13
CA GLU A 34 -5.49 -8.77 16.87
C GLU A 34 -5.16 -7.74 15.79
N GLU A 35 -4.19 -8.06 14.94
CA GLU A 35 -3.85 -7.18 13.84
C GLU A 35 -5.15 -6.90 13.08
N PRO A 36 -5.44 -5.63 12.72
CA PRO A 36 -6.63 -5.29 11.98
C PRO A 36 -6.79 -6.22 10.79
N SER A 37 -8.05 -6.57 10.53
CA SER A 37 -8.42 -7.32 9.36
C SER A 37 -8.06 -6.55 8.07
N LEU A 38 -7.94 -7.25 6.94
CA LEU A 38 -7.59 -6.59 5.68
C LEU A 38 -8.67 -5.56 5.27
N GLU A 39 -9.93 -5.88 5.51
CA GLU A 39 -11.08 -4.99 5.28
C GLU A 39 -10.98 -3.70 6.11
N GLU A 40 -10.53 -3.76 7.37
CA GLU A 40 -10.31 -2.57 8.20
C GLU A 40 -9.19 -1.70 7.64
N TYR A 41 -8.06 -2.31 7.24
CA TYR A 41 -6.98 -1.57 6.59
C TYR A 41 -7.44 -0.91 5.29
N ILE A 42 -8.26 -1.58 4.48
CA ILE A 42 -8.81 -1.01 3.24
C ILE A 42 -9.75 0.16 3.55
N ALA A 43 -10.58 0.05 4.59
CA ALA A 43 -11.47 1.12 5.02
C ALA A 43 -10.67 2.38 5.44
N ASP A 44 -9.59 2.20 6.21
CA ASP A 44 -8.70 3.30 6.61
C ASP A 44 -8.08 3.99 5.39
N ILE A 45 -7.65 3.22 4.38
CA ILE A 45 -7.12 3.79 3.13
C ILE A 45 -8.19 4.59 2.36
N TYR A 46 -9.47 4.19 2.40
CA TYR A 46 -10.54 5.01 1.81
C TYR A 46 -10.72 6.35 2.51
N GLU A 47 -10.55 6.42 3.84
CA GLU A 47 -10.56 7.67 4.59
C GLU A 47 -9.37 8.57 4.19
N GLU A 48 -8.17 8.00 4.07
CA GLU A 48 -6.98 8.73 3.60
C GLU A 48 -7.14 9.22 2.15
N LEU A 49 -7.79 8.43 1.29
CA LEU A 49 -8.09 8.82 -0.09
C LEU A 49 -9.07 10.00 -0.16
N ASP A 50 -10.12 10.00 0.67
CA ASP A 50 -11.09 11.10 0.74
C ASP A 50 -10.46 12.38 1.31
N ALA A 51 -9.55 12.23 2.27
CA ALA A 51 -8.72 13.33 2.79
C ALA A 51 -7.66 13.82 1.78
N GLY A 52 -7.44 13.11 0.68
CA GLY A 52 -6.42 13.43 -0.33
C GLY A 52 -4.98 13.16 0.12
N GLU A 53 -4.81 12.32 1.15
CA GLU A 53 -3.52 11.99 1.76
C GLU A 53 -2.76 10.92 0.97
N VAL A 54 -3.46 10.14 0.15
CA VAL A 54 -2.88 9.06 -0.67
C VAL A 54 -3.10 9.31 -2.17
N PRO A 55 -2.06 9.15 -3.02
CA PRO A 55 -2.21 9.25 -4.46
C PRO A 55 -2.93 8.01 -5.04
N THR A 56 -3.83 8.24 -6.00
CA THR A 56 -4.57 7.17 -6.71
C THR A 56 -3.82 6.61 -7.93
N ASN A 57 -2.67 7.20 -8.28
CA ASN A 57 -1.92 6.82 -9.48
C ASN A 57 -1.10 5.54 -9.29
N LEU A 58 -1.34 4.53 -10.12
CA LEU A 58 -0.49 3.35 -10.17
C LEU A 58 0.72 3.57 -11.08
N THR A 59 1.94 3.37 -10.56
CA THR A 59 3.18 3.49 -11.35
C THR A 59 3.67 2.11 -11.79
N MET A 60 3.90 1.91 -13.10
CA MET A 60 4.55 0.70 -13.62
C MET A 60 6.07 0.83 -13.63
N ARG A 61 6.76 -0.19 -13.10
CA ARG A 61 8.22 -0.35 -13.25
C ARG A 61 8.62 -1.46 -14.23
N ASP A 62 7.65 -2.22 -14.73
CA ASP A 62 7.87 -3.28 -15.70
C ASP A 62 7.91 -2.70 -17.12
N GLN A 63 9.07 -2.80 -17.78
CA GLN A 63 9.29 -2.27 -19.12
C GLN A 63 8.46 -3.00 -20.19
N ASN A 64 8.27 -4.31 -20.04
CA ASN A 64 7.53 -5.11 -21.01
C ASN A 64 6.03 -4.80 -20.92
N LEU A 65 5.49 -4.74 -19.70
CA LEU A 65 4.09 -4.36 -19.50
C LEU A 65 3.83 -2.91 -19.92
N ALA A 66 4.74 -1.99 -19.60
CA ALA A 66 4.65 -0.61 -20.06
C ALA A 66 4.65 -0.52 -21.59
N ALA A 67 5.50 -1.28 -22.27
CA ALA A 67 5.55 -1.34 -23.73
C ALA A 67 4.26 -1.93 -24.33
N LEU A 68 3.71 -2.99 -23.73
CA LEU A 68 2.44 -3.59 -24.15
C LEU A 68 1.29 -2.58 -24.06
N ILE A 69 1.09 -1.99 -22.88
CA ILE A 69 -0.01 -1.05 -22.65
C ILE A 69 0.16 0.20 -23.53
N ARG A 70 1.40 0.67 -23.73
CA ARG A 70 1.67 1.77 -24.65
C ARG A 70 1.40 1.38 -26.11
N GLY A 71 1.75 0.17 -26.51
CA GLY A 71 1.49 -0.35 -27.86
C GLY A 71 0.00 -0.47 -28.17
N LEU A 72 -0.80 -0.96 -27.21
CA LEU A 72 -2.25 -1.04 -27.33
C LEU A 72 -2.88 0.35 -27.52
N ASP A 73 -2.38 1.35 -26.79
CA ASP A 73 -2.83 2.73 -26.92
C ASP A 73 -2.51 3.31 -28.30
N GLU A 74 -1.26 3.20 -28.76
CA GLU A 74 -0.85 3.68 -30.09
C GLU A 74 -1.60 2.97 -31.23
N ALA A 75 -2.01 1.72 -31.00
CA ALA A 75 -2.80 0.94 -31.94
C ALA A 75 -4.31 1.20 -31.86
N ASN A 76 -4.79 2.09 -30.97
CA ASN A 76 -6.20 2.33 -30.67
C ASN A 76 -6.96 1.04 -30.29
N GLN A 77 -6.30 0.15 -29.53
CA GLN A 77 -6.86 -1.13 -29.09
C GLN A 77 -7.25 -1.15 -27.60
N LEU A 78 -7.01 -0.07 -26.86
CA LEU A 78 -7.37 0.00 -25.43
C LEU A 78 -8.87 -0.17 -25.20
N ASP A 79 -9.71 0.49 -26.00
CA ASP A 79 -11.16 0.41 -25.84
C ASP A 79 -11.67 -1.02 -26.03
N ALA A 80 -11.16 -1.73 -27.04
CA ALA A 80 -11.52 -3.13 -27.29
C ALA A 80 -11.08 -4.04 -26.13
N VAL A 81 -9.83 -3.91 -25.69
CA VAL A 81 -9.32 -4.72 -24.56
C VAL A 81 -10.07 -4.40 -23.27
N GLY A 82 -10.35 -3.12 -22.99
CA GLY A 82 -11.11 -2.72 -21.82
C GLY A 82 -12.54 -3.26 -21.87
N ALA A 83 -13.19 -3.25 -23.04
CA ALA A 83 -14.50 -3.85 -23.23
C ALA A 83 -14.49 -5.36 -22.96
N ASP A 84 -13.53 -6.10 -23.52
CA ASP A 84 -13.40 -7.55 -23.30
C ASP A 84 -13.24 -7.87 -21.80
N VAL A 85 -12.42 -7.11 -21.08
CA VAL A 85 -12.17 -7.33 -19.64
C VAL A 85 -13.38 -6.93 -18.80
N ARG A 86 -14.10 -5.87 -19.18
CA ARG A 86 -15.36 -5.49 -18.51
C ARG A 86 -16.44 -6.54 -18.67
N GLU A 87 -16.58 -7.10 -19.87
CA GLU A 87 -17.51 -8.20 -20.13
C GLU A 87 -17.17 -9.41 -19.25
N TYR A 88 -15.89 -9.78 -19.16
CA TYR A 88 -15.45 -10.85 -18.26
C TYR A 88 -15.77 -10.56 -16.79
N LEU A 89 -15.66 -9.31 -16.35
CA LEU A 89 -15.94 -8.89 -14.98
C LEU A 89 -17.43 -8.56 -14.73
N ASP A 90 -18.31 -8.73 -15.72
CA ASP A 90 -19.73 -8.31 -15.67
C ASP A 90 -19.91 -6.84 -15.24
N ARG A 91 -19.12 -5.93 -15.85
CA ARG A 91 -19.16 -4.49 -15.57
C ARG A 91 -19.69 -3.69 -16.74
N ASP A 92 -20.37 -2.60 -16.42
CA ASP A 92 -20.88 -1.66 -17.42
C ASP A 92 -19.77 -1.08 -18.31
N GLY A 93 -20.10 -0.88 -19.58
CA GLY A 93 -19.23 -0.22 -20.54
C GLY A 93 -19.01 1.26 -20.23
N VAL A 94 -17.94 1.82 -20.80
CA VAL A 94 -17.64 3.26 -20.78
C VAL A 94 -17.39 3.75 -22.20
N ASP A 95 -17.51 5.06 -22.40
CA ASP A 95 -17.32 5.68 -23.72
C ASP A 95 -15.88 5.57 -24.24
N SER A 96 -14.88 5.59 -23.36
CA SER A 96 -13.47 5.40 -23.72
C SER A 96 -12.62 4.92 -22.55
N GLU A 97 -11.55 4.23 -22.91
CA GLU A 97 -10.60 3.64 -21.98
C GLU A 97 -9.26 4.38 -21.97
N SER A 98 -8.74 4.59 -20.77
CA SER A 98 -7.38 5.09 -20.54
C SER A 98 -6.43 3.94 -20.24
N ARG A 99 -5.12 4.15 -20.40
CA ARG A 99 -4.11 3.15 -19.99
C ARG A 99 -4.27 2.72 -18.53
N GLY A 100 -4.60 3.67 -17.65
CA GLY A 100 -4.77 3.42 -16.22
C GLY A 100 -6.04 2.62 -15.92
N SER A 101 -7.16 2.91 -16.60
CA SER A 101 -8.40 2.17 -16.42
C SER A 101 -8.29 0.74 -16.93
N VAL A 102 -7.72 0.53 -18.13
CA VAL A 102 -7.46 -0.82 -18.67
C VAL A 102 -6.55 -1.62 -17.75
N LEU A 103 -5.48 -1.00 -17.23
CA LEU A 103 -4.61 -1.68 -16.27
C LEU A 103 -5.37 -2.07 -14.99
N GLY A 104 -6.17 -1.15 -14.43
CA GLY A 104 -6.98 -1.43 -13.26
C GLY A 104 -7.98 -2.56 -13.50
N LEU A 105 -8.57 -2.64 -14.70
CA LEU A 105 -9.44 -3.74 -15.11
C LEU A 105 -8.68 -5.07 -15.19
N LEU A 106 -7.50 -5.09 -15.82
CA LEU A 106 -6.66 -6.28 -15.94
C LEU A 106 -6.18 -6.79 -14.57
N VAL A 107 -5.81 -5.89 -13.66
CA VAL A 107 -5.45 -6.27 -12.28
C VAL A 107 -6.64 -6.89 -11.56
N ARG A 108 -7.84 -6.30 -11.67
CA ARG A 108 -9.07 -6.88 -11.08
C ARG A 108 -9.39 -8.24 -11.67
N ALA A 109 -9.32 -8.41 -12.99
CA ALA A 109 -9.56 -9.70 -13.65
C ALA A 109 -8.54 -10.76 -13.21
N GLY A 110 -7.26 -10.40 -13.12
CA GLY A 110 -6.23 -11.28 -12.60
C GLY A 110 -6.51 -11.72 -11.16
N LEU A 111 -6.85 -10.77 -10.28
CA LEU A 111 -7.20 -11.07 -8.87
C LEU A 111 -8.46 -11.92 -8.75
N ALA A 112 -9.50 -11.63 -9.52
CA ALA A 112 -10.73 -12.44 -9.53
C ALA A 112 -10.45 -13.91 -9.87
N GLU A 113 -9.51 -14.17 -10.79
CA GLU A 113 -9.13 -15.52 -11.17
C GLU A 113 -8.23 -16.21 -10.12
N VAL A 114 -7.24 -15.51 -9.56
CA VAL A 114 -6.22 -16.16 -8.71
C VAL A 114 -6.51 -16.10 -7.21
N ARG A 115 -7.20 -15.05 -6.74
CA ARG A 115 -7.45 -14.72 -5.33
C ARG A 115 -8.76 -13.94 -5.18
N PRO A 116 -9.92 -14.57 -5.47
CA PRO A 116 -11.22 -13.91 -5.36
C PRO A 116 -11.51 -13.37 -3.95
N ASP A 117 -10.96 -14.01 -2.92
CA ASP A 117 -11.03 -13.57 -1.53
C ASP A 117 -10.49 -12.14 -1.30
N LEU A 118 -9.53 -11.70 -2.12
CA LEU A 118 -9.02 -10.33 -2.04
C LEU A 118 -9.97 -9.29 -2.67
N ILE A 119 -10.79 -9.70 -3.65
CA ILE A 119 -11.84 -8.85 -4.19
C ILE A 119 -12.94 -8.69 -3.14
N GLU A 120 -13.36 -9.80 -2.52
CA GLU A 120 -14.35 -9.81 -1.42
C GLU A 120 -13.90 -8.93 -0.23
N ALA A 121 -12.63 -9.04 0.19
CA ALA A 121 -12.09 -8.19 1.25
C ALA A 121 -12.08 -6.70 0.87
N GLY A 122 -11.83 -6.37 -0.41
CA GLY A 122 -11.93 -5.00 -0.91
C GLY A 122 -13.35 -4.45 -0.88
N GLU A 123 -14.34 -5.26 -1.23
CA GLU A 123 -15.76 -4.89 -1.15
C GLU A 123 -16.19 -4.67 0.31
N ALA A 124 -15.83 -5.58 1.22
CA ALA A 124 -16.11 -5.45 2.64
C ALA A 124 -15.44 -4.22 3.28
N GLY A 125 -14.21 -3.90 2.87
CA GLY A 125 -13.53 -2.68 3.33
C GLY A 125 -14.22 -1.39 2.87
N TYR A 126 -14.76 -1.37 1.64
CA TYR A 126 -15.53 -0.22 1.15
C TYR A 126 -16.89 -0.07 1.88
N GLU A 127 -17.58 -1.17 2.17
CA GLU A 127 -18.79 -1.16 3.00
C GLU A 127 -18.50 -0.59 4.38
N THR A 128 -17.44 -1.10 5.04
CA THR A 128 -16.98 -0.62 6.35
C THR A 128 -16.69 0.89 6.34
N TYR A 129 -15.97 1.38 5.33
CA TYR A 129 -15.74 2.82 5.15
C TYR A 129 -17.06 3.61 5.07
N THR A 130 -18.02 3.13 4.27
CA THR A 130 -19.30 3.82 4.08
C THR A 130 -20.12 3.88 5.37
N GLU A 131 -20.19 2.77 6.12
CA GLU A 131 -20.88 2.72 7.43
C GLU A 131 -20.27 3.69 8.45
N ARG A 132 -18.94 3.83 8.46
CA ARG A 132 -18.23 4.79 9.32
C ARG A 132 -18.58 6.24 8.98
N GLN A 133 -18.80 6.55 7.70
CA GLN A 133 -19.23 7.89 7.28
C GLN A 133 -20.68 8.18 7.68
N GLU A 134 -21.59 7.21 7.54
CA GLU A 134 -23.00 7.37 7.94
C GLU A 134 -23.17 7.57 9.44
N THR A 135 -22.33 6.93 10.26
CA THR A 135 -22.40 7.01 11.74
C THR A 135 -21.85 8.35 12.30
N GLN A 136 -21.14 9.13 11.50
CA GLN A 136 -20.56 10.42 11.93
C GLN A 136 -21.54 11.61 11.82
N PHE A 137 -22.77 11.39 11.32
CA PHE A 137 -23.84 12.40 11.22
C PHE A 137 -24.93 12.22 12.28
#